data_AF-A0A0U2ZIT3-F1
#
_entry.id   AF-A0A0U2ZIT3-F1
#
_cell.length_a   1.000
_cell.length_b   1.000
_cell.length_c   1.000
_cell.angle_alpha   90.00
_cell.angle_beta   90.00
_cell.angle_gamma   90.00
#
_symmetry.space_group_name_H-M   'P 1'
#
loop_
_entity.id
_entity.type
_entity.pdbx_description
1 polymer ?
#
loop_
_entity_poly.entity_id
_entity_poly.type
_entity_poly.pdbx_seq_one_letter_code
_entity_poly.pdbx_strand_id
1 'polypeptide(L)'
;MQNLSRYCFFTKNKRGFEMNQIFFHYLKPFKKKIITSIFLILLVSITSAYIPIFEGRYIIDYINKNSKKANSLSINNIIKYKKTIFLFLFLNFILYFLCMIGRFIYNKLIISSIHKALEKIRKKLHKKIQNLPIRYFDQNTIGNIMSRVSNDMEIVSSGLQQTFSTLISSFFNISILIISMFWVIFRIVLIISLMIPISMITILIIQKKSRTLFYTRFEKTGEYSGFLQKIY
;
A
#
# COMPACT_ATOMS: atom_id res chain seq x y z
N MET A 1 9.12 29.82 32.54
CA MET A 1 8.60 28.82 31.58
C MET A 1 8.79 29.28 30.13
N GLN A 2 10.04 29.45 29.65
CA GLN A 2 10.29 30.00 28.29
C GLN A 2 11.39 29.28 27.48
N ASN A 3 11.97 28.17 27.95
CA ASN A 3 13.15 27.58 27.30
C ASN A 3 12.96 26.17 26.69
N LEU A 4 11.73 25.65 26.57
CA LEU A 4 11.49 24.30 26.02
C LEU A 4 11.03 24.28 24.56
N SER A 5 10.72 25.42 23.92
CA SER A 5 10.20 25.43 22.53
C SER A 5 11.27 25.36 21.44
N ARG A 6 12.54 25.64 21.73
CA ARG A 6 13.61 25.65 20.70
C ARG A 6 14.23 24.28 20.39
N TYR A 7 14.01 23.26 21.21
CA TYR A 7 14.61 21.94 20.99
C TYR A 7 13.77 20.98 20.13
N CYS A 8 12.55 21.37 19.74
CA CYS A 8 11.65 20.48 18.99
C CYS A 8 11.91 20.46 17.46
N PHE A 9 12.75 21.35 16.92
CA PHE A 9 12.86 21.52 15.47
C PHE A 9 14.03 20.81 14.77
N PHE A 10 15.01 20.24 15.50
CA PHE A 10 16.29 19.83 14.86
C PHE A 10 16.67 18.34 14.88
N THR A 11 15.80 17.40 15.27
CA THR A 11 16.19 15.97 15.38
C THR A 11 15.34 14.96 14.59
N LYS A 12 14.55 15.42 13.61
CA LYS A 12 13.61 14.53 12.89
C LYS A 12 14.24 13.69 11.78
N ASN A 13 15.40 14.10 11.22
CA ASN A 13 15.91 13.49 9.98
C ASN A 13 16.82 12.25 10.19
N LYS A 14 17.53 12.11 11.32
CA LYS A 14 18.40 10.94 11.57
C LYS A 14 17.66 9.70 12.09
N ARG A 15 16.59 9.87 12.87
CA ARG A 15 15.87 8.73 13.50
C ARG A 15 15.07 7.87 12.51
N GLY A 16 14.58 8.46 11.42
CA GLY A 16 13.85 7.71 10.38
C GLY A 16 14.74 6.72 9.63
N PHE A 17 16.01 7.07 9.42
CA PHE A 17 16.98 6.22 8.71
C PHE A 17 17.45 5.03 9.56
N GLU A 18 17.62 5.24 10.88
CA GLU A 18 18.00 4.18 11.82
C GLU A 18 16.87 3.15 12.03
N MET A 19 15.60 3.58 12.10
CA MET A 19 14.45 2.69 12.25
C MET A 19 14.27 1.73 11.06
N ASN A 20 14.53 2.19 9.83
CA ASN A 20 14.46 1.35 8.64
C ASN A 20 15.51 0.23 8.65
N GLN A 21 16.73 0.55 9.10
CA GLN A 21 17.82 -0.43 9.17
C GLN A 21 17.56 -1.51 10.23
N ILE A 22 16.98 -1.12 11.37
CA ILE A 22 16.57 -2.05 12.42
C ILE A 22 15.50 -3.01 11.87
N PHE A 23 14.47 -2.50 11.20
CA PHE A 23 13.40 -3.33 10.63
C PHE A 23 13.93 -4.31 9.57
N PHE A 24 14.72 -3.84 8.60
CA PHE A 24 15.34 -4.70 7.59
C PHE A 24 16.23 -5.79 8.20
N HIS A 25 16.93 -5.50 9.30
CA HIS A 25 17.69 -6.52 10.04
C HIS A 25 16.78 -7.62 10.62
N TYR A 26 15.59 -7.28 11.13
CA TYR A 26 14.64 -8.25 11.68
C TYR A 26 13.87 -9.07 10.61
N LEU A 27 13.85 -8.64 9.34
CA LEU A 27 13.30 -9.44 8.23
C LEU A 27 14.30 -10.40 7.58
N LYS A 28 15.61 -10.19 7.75
CA LYS A 28 16.65 -11.11 7.25
C LYS A 28 16.41 -12.60 7.56
N PRO A 29 15.87 -13.03 8.71
CA PRO A 29 15.58 -14.45 8.95
C PRO A 29 14.42 -15.01 8.11
N PHE A 30 13.57 -14.18 7.50
CA PHE A 30 12.40 -14.61 6.71
C PHE A 30 12.59 -14.45 5.19
N LYS A 31 13.85 -14.31 4.73
CA LYS A 31 14.22 -14.09 3.32
C LYS A 31 13.54 -15.04 2.34
N LYS A 32 13.44 -16.34 2.66
CA LYS A 32 12.81 -17.33 1.74
C LYS A 32 11.34 -17.00 1.44
N LYS A 33 10.56 -16.64 2.45
CA LYS A 33 9.14 -16.27 2.28
C LYS A 33 8.95 -14.93 1.58
N ILE A 34 9.86 -13.99 1.85
CA ILE A 34 9.86 -12.68 1.20
C ILE A 34 10.20 -12.82 -0.28
N ILE A 35 11.23 -13.59 -0.63
CA ILE A 35 11.63 -13.84 -2.02
C ILE A 35 10.50 -14.53 -2.78
N THR A 36 9.87 -15.56 -2.22
CA THR A 36 8.73 -16.21 -2.88
C THR A 36 7.54 -15.26 -3.04
N SER A 37 7.27 -14.41 -2.06
CA SER A 37 6.21 -13.39 -2.17
C SER A 37 6.52 -12.34 -3.24
N ILE A 38 7.78 -11.89 -3.36
CA ILE A 38 8.22 -10.94 -4.39
C ILE A 38 8.06 -11.54 -5.79
N PHE A 39 8.46 -12.80 -5.97
CA PHE A 39 8.25 -13.51 -7.23
C PHE A 39 6.76 -13.63 -7.59
N LEU A 40 5.93 -13.95 -6.59
CA LEU A 40 4.50 -14.10 -6.80
C LEU A 40 3.81 -12.77 -7.15
N ILE A 41 4.13 -11.67 -6.47
CA ILE A 41 3.55 -10.35 -6.81
C ILE A 41 4.01 -9.87 -8.18
N LEU A 42 5.24 -10.19 -8.60
CA LEU A 42 5.74 -9.88 -9.93
C LEU A 42 4.91 -10.60 -11.01
N LEU A 43 4.71 -11.92 -10.86
CA LEU A 43 3.84 -12.69 -11.76
C LEU A 43 2.41 -12.14 -11.79
N VAL A 44 1.83 -11.88 -10.61
CA VAL A 44 0.46 -11.36 -10.51
C VAL A 44 0.33 -9.98 -11.13
N SER A 45 1.33 -9.11 -10.98
CA SER A 45 1.33 -7.78 -11.59
C SER A 45 1.35 -7.88 -13.13
N ILE A 46 2.18 -8.78 -13.68
CA ILE A 46 2.24 -9.04 -15.13
C ILE A 46 0.90 -9.55 -15.65
N THR A 47 0.32 -10.56 -15.00
CA THR A 47 -0.99 -11.09 -15.38
C THR A 47 -2.06 -10.00 -15.31
N SER A 48 -2.06 -9.18 -14.25
CA SER A 48 -3.04 -8.11 -14.09
C SER A 48 -2.93 -7.02 -15.17
N ALA A 49 -1.72 -6.74 -15.65
CA ALA A 49 -1.49 -5.81 -16.76
C ALA A 49 -1.86 -6.42 -18.12
N TYR A 50 -1.79 -7.74 -18.27
CA TYR A 50 -2.15 -8.45 -19.50
C TYR A 50 -3.66 -8.51 -19.73
N ILE A 51 -4.47 -8.59 -18.66
CA ILE A 51 -5.94 -8.67 -18.73
C ILE A 51 -6.58 -7.59 -19.62
N PRO A 52 -6.36 -6.27 -19.41
CA PRO A 52 -6.98 -5.24 -20.25
C PRO A 52 -6.48 -5.27 -21.71
N ILE A 53 -5.24 -5.72 -21.93
CA ILE A 53 -4.68 -5.90 -23.28
C ILE A 53 -5.41 -7.03 -24.00
N PHE A 54 -5.68 -8.11 -23.27
CA PHE A 54 -6.44 -9.25 -23.77
C PHE A 54 -7.87 -8.84 -24.14
N GLU A 55 -8.54 -8.07 -23.27
CA GLU A 55 -9.90 -7.55 -23.54
C GLU A 55 -9.94 -6.66 -24.79
N GLY A 56 -8.99 -5.74 -24.92
CA GLY A 56 -8.87 -4.86 -26.09
C GLY A 56 -8.72 -5.64 -27.40
N ARG A 57 -7.71 -6.51 -27.48
CA ARG A 57 -7.34 -7.18 -28.75
C ARG A 57 -8.22 -8.36 -29.14
N TYR A 58 -8.77 -9.08 -28.17
CA TYR A 58 -9.51 -10.32 -28.47
C TYR A 58 -11.01 -10.16 -28.34
N ILE A 59 -11.49 -9.37 -27.39
CA ILE A 59 -12.94 -9.21 -27.17
C ILE A 59 -13.44 -8.03 -27.99
N ILE A 60 -12.89 -6.84 -27.78
CA ILE A 60 -13.40 -5.60 -28.39
C ILE A 60 -13.15 -5.60 -29.91
N ASP A 61 -11.93 -5.93 -30.36
CA ASP A 61 -11.63 -6.00 -31.80
C ASP A 61 -12.44 -7.10 -32.51
N TYR A 62 -12.67 -8.25 -31.86
CA TYR A 62 -13.49 -9.31 -32.44
C TYR A 62 -14.96 -8.89 -32.57
N ILE A 63 -15.51 -8.20 -31.57
CA ILE A 63 -16.86 -7.64 -31.62
C ILE A 63 -16.94 -6.59 -32.74
N ASN A 64 -16.00 -5.64 -32.81
CA ASN A 64 -15.99 -4.59 -33.82
C ASN A 64 -15.86 -5.14 -35.25
N LYS A 65 -14.97 -6.11 -35.47
CA LYS A 65 -14.74 -6.72 -36.79
C LYS A 65 -15.96 -7.52 -37.27
N ASN A 66 -16.61 -8.26 -36.37
CA ASN A 66 -17.77 -9.07 -36.73
C ASN A 66 -19.07 -8.26 -36.80
N SER A 67 -19.22 -7.21 -35.98
CA SER A 67 -20.35 -6.27 -36.07
C SER A 67 -20.41 -5.62 -37.46
N LYS A 68 -19.27 -5.18 -38.01
CA LYS A 68 -19.20 -4.62 -39.37
C LYS A 68 -19.48 -5.63 -40.49
N LYS A 69 -19.27 -6.93 -40.23
CA LYS A 69 -19.51 -8.02 -41.20
C LYS A 69 -20.93 -8.62 -41.08
N ALA A 70 -21.66 -8.31 -40.00
CA ALA A 70 -22.93 -8.95 -39.64
C ALA A 70 -24.16 -8.49 -40.45
N ASN A 71 -24.04 -7.57 -41.40
CA ASN A 71 -25.15 -7.19 -42.29
C ASN A 71 -25.61 -8.32 -43.24
N SER A 72 -24.90 -9.44 -43.36
CA SER A 72 -25.35 -10.63 -44.09
C SER A 72 -25.74 -11.75 -43.11
N LEU A 73 -27.01 -11.77 -42.72
CA LEU A 73 -27.59 -12.62 -41.67
C LEU A 73 -27.72 -14.09 -42.11
N SER A 74 -27.00 -14.98 -41.41
CA SER A 74 -27.32 -16.40 -41.31
C SER A 74 -27.32 -16.79 -39.84
N ILE A 75 -28.40 -17.43 -39.37
CA ILE A 75 -28.66 -17.79 -37.96
C ILE A 75 -27.50 -18.61 -37.35
N ASN A 76 -26.86 -19.45 -38.16
CA ASN A 76 -25.72 -20.28 -37.73
C ASN A 76 -24.48 -19.45 -37.35
N ASN A 77 -24.28 -18.30 -38.00
CA ASN A 77 -23.16 -17.42 -37.70
C ASN A 77 -23.36 -16.73 -36.34
N ILE A 78 -24.59 -16.34 -36.01
CA ILE A 78 -24.93 -15.68 -34.73
C ILE A 78 -24.59 -16.60 -33.54
N ILE A 79 -24.97 -17.88 -33.62
CA ILE A 79 -24.70 -18.86 -32.56
C ILE A 79 -23.18 -19.07 -32.40
N LYS A 80 -22.44 -19.14 -33.51
CA LYS A 80 -20.98 -19.27 -33.50
C LYS A 80 -20.30 -18.06 -32.84
N TYR A 81 -20.72 -16.83 -33.17
CA TYR A 81 -20.17 -15.61 -32.56
C TYR A 81 -20.45 -15.54 -31.07
N LYS A 82 -21.68 -15.85 -30.63
CA LYS A 82 -22.04 -15.87 -29.21
C LYS A 82 -21.18 -16.87 -28.44
N LYS A 83 -20.94 -18.06 -29.00
CA LYS A 83 -20.09 -19.09 -28.39
C LYS A 83 -18.63 -18.64 -28.26
N THR A 84 -18.06 -18.02 -29.30
CA THR A 84 -16.67 -17.53 -29.26
C THR A 84 -16.48 -16.39 -28.26
N ILE A 85 -17.40 -15.42 -28.21
CA ILE A 85 -17.33 -14.32 -27.23
C ILE A 85 -17.46 -14.86 -25.80
N PHE A 86 -18.38 -15.80 -25.58
CA PHE A 86 -18.54 -16.45 -24.27
C PHE A 86 -17.27 -17.20 -23.84
N LEU A 87 -16.59 -17.89 -24.76
CA LEU A 87 -15.31 -18.55 -24.48
C LEU A 87 -14.22 -17.55 -24.03
N PHE A 88 -14.08 -16.41 -24.71
CA PHE A 88 -13.10 -15.40 -24.33
C PHE A 88 -13.42 -14.72 -22.99
N LEU A 89 -14.71 -14.46 -22.71
CA LEU A 89 -15.15 -13.98 -21.40
C LEU A 89 -14.84 -14.98 -20.30
N PHE A 90 -15.09 -16.27 -20.53
CA PHE A 90 -14.77 -17.32 -19.57
C PHE A 90 -13.27 -17.43 -19.30
N LEU A 91 -12.43 -17.35 -20.35
CA LEU A 91 -10.98 -17.33 -20.19
C LEU A 91 -10.51 -16.11 -19.39
N ASN A 92 -11.08 -14.94 -19.66
CA ASN A 92 -10.78 -13.71 -18.92
C ASN A 92 -11.17 -13.83 -17.43
N PHE A 93 -12.34 -14.42 -17.14
CA PHE A 93 -12.76 -14.73 -15.77
C PHE A 93 -11.74 -15.63 -15.05
N ILE A 94 -11.24 -16.67 -15.71
CA ILE A 94 -10.19 -17.54 -15.16
C ILE A 94 -8.91 -16.76 -14.85
N LEU A 95 -8.49 -15.83 -15.73
CA LEU A 95 -7.33 -14.98 -15.48
C LEU A 95 -7.53 -14.09 -14.24
N TYR A 96 -8.69 -13.47 -14.09
CA TYR A 96 -9.02 -12.68 -12.89
C TYR A 96 -9.01 -13.53 -11.63
N PHE A 97 -9.59 -14.73 -11.70
CA PHE A 97 -9.63 -15.65 -10.56
C PHE A 97 -8.22 -16.10 -10.14
N LEU A 98 -7.36 -16.43 -11.10
CA LEU A 98 -5.96 -16.76 -10.84
C LEU A 98 -5.19 -15.57 -10.23
N CYS A 99 -5.44 -14.36 -10.74
CA CYS A 99 -4.86 -13.13 -10.21
C CYS A 99 -5.30 -12.87 -8.76
N MET A 100 -6.59 -13.10 -8.44
CA MET A 100 -7.14 -13.00 -7.10
C MET A 100 -6.48 -13.98 -6.13
N ILE A 101 -6.37 -15.25 -6.51
CA ILE A 101 -5.71 -16.29 -5.70
C ILE A 101 -4.23 -15.94 -5.50
N GLY A 102 -3.53 -15.53 -6.55
CA GLY A 102 -2.13 -15.12 -6.47
C GLY A 102 -1.92 -13.94 -5.52
N ARG A 103 -2.76 -12.90 -5.62
CA ARG A 103 -2.78 -11.75 -4.68
C ARG A 103 -3.05 -12.18 -3.24
N PHE A 104 -3.98 -13.10 -3.02
CA PHE A 104 -4.31 -13.60 -1.69
C PHE A 104 -3.13 -14.35 -1.06
N ILE A 105 -2.52 -15.29 -1.80
CA ILE A 105 -1.36 -16.06 -1.33
C ILE A 105 -0.18 -15.12 -1.04
N TYR A 106 0.09 -14.17 -1.94
CA TYR A 106 1.12 -13.16 -1.75
C TYR A 106 0.89 -12.35 -0.46
N ASN A 107 -0.30 -11.80 -0.28
CA ASN A 107 -0.64 -11.00 0.90
C ASN A 107 -0.49 -11.82 2.18
N LYS A 108 -0.95 -13.07 2.18
CA LYS A 108 -0.81 -13.98 3.34
C LYS A 108 0.66 -14.23 3.68
N LEU A 109 1.52 -14.44 2.69
CA LEU A 109 2.96 -14.70 2.90
C LEU A 109 3.69 -13.49 3.47
N ILE A 110 3.46 -12.29 2.92
CA ILE A 110 4.12 -11.07 3.38
C ILE A 110 3.64 -10.68 4.79
N ILE A 111 2.33 -10.70 5.04
CA ILE A 111 1.71 -10.42 6.35
C ILE A 111 2.23 -11.40 7.41
N SER A 112 2.25 -12.71 7.11
CA SER A 112 2.76 -13.71 8.05
C SER A 112 4.24 -13.50 8.38
N SER A 113 5.05 -13.11 7.40
CA SER A 113 6.48 -12.86 7.61
C SER A 113 6.72 -11.63 8.49
N ILE A 114 5.93 -10.56 8.28
CA ILE A 114 6.01 -9.34 9.08
C ILE A 114 5.53 -9.59 10.52
N HIS A 115 4.42 -10.29 10.72
CA HIS A 115 3.95 -10.63 12.08
C HIS A 115 4.99 -11.41 12.88
N LYS A 116 5.65 -12.40 12.27
CA LYS A 116 6.71 -13.16 12.96
C LYS A 116 7.93 -12.31 13.30
N ALA A 117 8.26 -11.33 12.46
CA ALA A 117 9.34 -10.37 12.77
C ALA A 117 8.95 -9.48 13.96
N LEU A 118 7.71 -8.99 13.99
CA LEU A 118 7.18 -8.15 15.07
C LEU A 118 7.05 -8.90 16.39
N GLU A 119 6.66 -10.17 16.36
CA GLU A 119 6.64 -11.04 17.54
C GLU A 119 8.03 -11.15 18.19
N LYS A 120 9.10 -11.28 17.37
CA LYS A 120 10.48 -11.29 17.88
C LYS A 120 10.87 -9.95 18.52
N ILE A 121 10.43 -8.83 17.94
CA ILE A 121 10.67 -7.50 18.51
C ILE A 121 9.95 -7.38 19.86
N ARG A 122 8.67 -7.77 19.95
CA ARG A 122 7.90 -7.79 21.21
C ARG A 122 8.58 -8.62 22.28
N LYS A 123 9.03 -9.84 21.95
CA LYS A 123 9.75 -10.71 22.90
C LYS A 123 11.04 -10.07 23.43
N LYS A 124 11.83 -9.42 22.57
CA LYS A 124 13.04 -8.70 23.00
C LYS A 124 12.72 -7.49 23.88
N LEU A 125 11.67 -6.75 23.55
CA LEU A 125 11.22 -5.59 24.33
C LEU A 125 10.74 -6.00 25.72
N HIS A 126 9.92 -7.05 25.83
CA HIS A 126 9.50 -7.61 27.12
C HIS A 126 10.69 -8.06 27.96
N LYS A 127 11.66 -8.77 27.37
CA LYS A 127 12.88 -9.17 28.09
C LYS A 127 13.71 -7.97 28.57
N LYS A 128 13.76 -6.90 27.78
CA LYS A 128 14.43 -5.65 28.18
C LYS A 128 13.72 -5.02 29.37
N ILE A 129 12.38 -4.96 29.35
CA ILE A 129 11.54 -4.41 30.41
C ILE A 129 11.74 -5.15 31.73
N GLN A 130 11.79 -6.49 31.69
CA GLN A 130 12.02 -7.31 32.88
C GLN A 130 13.40 -7.08 33.52
N ASN A 131 14.39 -6.61 32.75
CA ASN A 131 15.76 -6.38 33.22
C ASN A 131 16.01 -4.93 33.65
N LEU A 132 15.00 -4.06 33.67
CA LEU A 132 15.16 -2.68 34.14
C LEU A 132 15.30 -2.63 35.68
N PRO A 133 16.14 -1.73 36.23
CA PRO A 133 16.29 -1.58 37.66
C PRO A 133 14.99 -1.07 38.30
N ILE A 134 14.71 -1.52 39.53
CA ILE A 134 13.50 -1.16 40.30
C ILE A 134 13.28 0.36 40.38
N ARG A 135 14.36 1.14 40.52
CA ARG A 135 14.33 2.62 40.53
C ARG A 135 13.65 3.26 39.31
N TYR A 136 13.62 2.57 38.17
CA TYR A 136 12.93 3.04 36.96
C TYR A 136 11.40 2.94 37.09
N PHE A 137 10.92 1.94 37.82
CA PHE A 137 9.49 1.70 38.07
C PHE A 137 8.93 2.62 39.17
N ASP A 138 9.76 3.13 40.08
CA ASP A 138 9.32 4.11 41.09
C ASP A 138 9.00 5.49 40.49
N GLN A 139 9.63 5.82 39.36
CA GLN A 139 9.47 7.12 38.68
C GLN A 139 8.35 7.12 37.61
N ASN A 140 7.80 5.96 37.27
CA ASN A 140 6.87 5.80 36.15
C ASN A 140 5.74 4.84 36.53
N THR A 141 4.48 5.23 36.31
CA THR A 141 3.35 4.33 36.60
C THR A 141 3.44 3.05 35.76
N ILE A 142 3.41 1.88 36.41
CA ILE A 142 3.49 0.56 35.76
C ILE A 142 2.43 0.45 34.64
N GLY A 143 1.23 0.98 34.89
CA GLY A 143 0.15 1.06 33.90
C GLY A 143 0.52 1.85 32.64
N ASN A 144 1.20 2.99 32.77
CA ASN A 144 1.68 3.75 31.60
C ASN A 144 2.77 2.99 30.83
N ILE A 145 3.67 2.30 31.53
CA ILE A 145 4.72 1.51 30.88
C ILE A 145 4.08 0.38 30.07
N MET A 146 3.18 -0.40 30.68
CA MET A 146 2.55 -1.54 29.99
C MET A 146 1.61 -1.10 28.87
N SER A 147 0.88 0.01 29.07
CA SER A 147 0.03 0.61 28.04
C SER A 147 0.86 1.08 26.84
N ARG A 148 1.93 1.85 27.05
CA ARG A 148 2.82 2.28 25.96
C ARG A 148 3.47 1.09 25.27
N VAL A 149 3.94 0.10 26.02
CA VAL A 149 4.59 -1.08 25.45
C VAL A 149 3.62 -1.93 24.64
N SER A 150 2.37 -2.09 25.05
CA SER A 150 1.41 -2.89 24.29
C SER A 150 0.80 -2.07 23.14
N ASN A 151 0.28 -0.89 23.43
CA ASN A 151 -0.47 -0.06 22.49
C ASN A 151 0.44 0.60 21.45
N ASP A 152 1.57 1.20 21.84
CA ASP A 152 2.47 1.81 20.86
C ASP A 152 3.09 0.73 19.97
N MET A 153 3.39 -0.45 20.53
CA MET A 153 3.89 -1.58 19.74
C MET A 153 2.85 -2.15 18.80
N GLU A 154 1.57 -2.12 19.14
CA GLU A 154 0.51 -2.52 18.23
C GLU A 154 0.35 -1.53 17.08
N ILE A 155 0.33 -0.22 17.37
CA ILE A 155 0.27 0.84 16.35
C ILE A 155 1.48 0.76 15.41
N VAL A 156 2.68 0.60 15.97
CA VAL A 156 3.91 0.46 15.16
C VAL A 156 3.88 -0.84 14.36
N SER A 157 3.40 -1.93 14.95
CA SER A 157 3.27 -3.25 14.30
C SER A 157 2.35 -3.19 13.10
N SER A 158 1.13 -2.69 13.28
CA SER A 158 0.12 -2.59 12.21
C SER A 158 0.53 -1.58 11.14
N GLY A 159 1.07 -0.42 11.55
CA GLY A 159 1.57 0.61 10.63
C GLY A 159 2.73 0.12 9.76
N LEU A 160 3.70 -0.58 10.34
CA LEU A 160 4.79 -1.21 9.58
C LEU A 160 4.24 -2.27 8.62
N GLN A 161 3.35 -3.14 9.09
CA GLN A 161 2.75 -4.18 8.26
C GLN A 161 2.03 -3.61 7.04
N GLN A 162 1.18 -2.60 7.24
CA GLN A 162 0.44 -1.96 6.16
C GLN A 162 1.40 -1.24 5.20
N THR A 163 2.32 -0.43 5.72
CA THR A 163 3.25 0.34 4.91
C THR A 163 4.14 -0.58 4.05
N PHE A 164 4.70 -1.64 4.62
CA PHE A 164 5.55 -2.57 3.87
C PHE A 164 4.77 -3.35 2.81
N SER A 165 3.59 -3.86 3.15
CA SER A 165 2.76 -4.61 2.19
C SER A 165 2.31 -3.71 1.04
N THR A 166 1.85 -2.50 1.34
CA THR A 166 1.40 -1.54 0.32
C THR A 166 2.56 -1.06 -0.53
N LEU A 167 3.69 -0.66 0.06
CA LEU A 167 4.84 -0.16 -0.71
C LEU A 167 5.35 -1.18 -1.73
N ILE A 168 5.55 -2.43 -1.30
CA ILE A 168 6.07 -3.46 -2.20
C ILE A 168 5.04 -3.77 -3.30
N SER A 169 3.74 -3.88 -2.96
CA SER A 169 2.68 -4.14 -3.93
C SER A 169 2.53 -3.00 -4.93
N SER A 170 2.45 -1.76 -4.45
CA SER A 170 2.29 -0.57 -5.29
C SER A 170 3.49 -0.38 -6.20
N PHE A 171 4.71 -0.61 -5.72
CA PHE A 171 5.91 -0.51 -6.54
C PHE A 171 5.85 -1.47 -7.73
N PHE A 172 5.57 -2.77 -7.51
CA PHE A 172 5.48 -3.74 -8.61
C PHE A 172 4.29 -3.49 -9.54
N ASN A 173 3.09 -3.21 -9.00
CA ASN A 173 1.92 -2.95 -9.83
C ASN A 173 2.11 -1.70 -10.70
N ILE A 174 2.60 -0.59 -10.12
CA ILE A 174 2.83 0.65 -10.88
C ILE A 174 3.92 0.44 -11.92
N SER A 175 5.04 -0.19 -11.55
CA SER A 175 6.15 -0.42 -12.50
C SER A 175 5.69 -1.23 -13.70
N ILE A 176 5.01 -2.35 -13.47
CA ILE A 176 4.52 -3.22 -14.55
C ILE A 176 3.42 -2.54 -15.37
N LEU A 177 2.52 -1.79 -14.73
CA LEU A 177 1.47 -1.03 -15.41
C LEU A 177 2.06 0.05 -16.33
N ILE A 178 3.06 0.79 -15.87
CA ILE A 178 3.74 1.79 -16.70
C ILE A 178 4.40 1.10 -17.90
N ILE A 179 5.16 0.03 -17.68
CA ILE A 179 5.84 -0.72 -18.75
C ILE A 179 4.82 -1.23 -19.79
N SER A 180 3.69 -1.79 -19.34
CA SER A 180 2.67 -2.31 -20.26
C SER A 180 1.98 -1.19 -21.05
N MET A 181 1.73 -0.03 -20.43
CA MET A 181 1.15 1.13 -21.12
C MET A 181 2.07 1.65 -22.23
N PHE A 182 3.37 1.78 -21.97
CA PHE A 182 4.35 2.21 -22.98
C PHE A 182 4.41 1.25 -24.18
N TRP A 183 4.26 -0.06 -23.93
CA TRP A 183 4.28 -1.07 -25.00
C TRP A 183 3.03 -1.01 -25.89
N VAL A 184 1.84 -0.80 -25.30
CA VAL A 184 0.57 -0.91 -26.05
C VAL A 184 0.33 0.30 -26.96
N ILE A 185 0.26 1.52 -26.40
CA ILE A 185 0.00 2.74 -27.19
C ILE A 185 0.80 3.92 -26.62
N PHE A 186 2.02 4.10 -27.12
CA PHE A 186 2.93 5.18 -26.72
C PHE A 186 2.32 6.59 -26.81
N ARG A 187 1.48 6.85 -27.82
CA ARG A 187 0.90 8.18 -28.07
C ARG A 187 -0.04 8.64 -26.96
N ILE A 188 -0.87 7.73 -26.43
CA ILE A 188 -1.82 8.05 -25.36
C ILE A 188 -1.07 8.27 -24.05
N VAL A 189 -0.02 7.49 -23.79
CA VAL A 189 0.84 7.63 -22.60
C VAL A 189 1.48 9.01 -22.54
N LEU A 190 1.94 9.56 -23.67
CA LEU A 190 2.55 10.88 -23.75
C LEU A 190 1.60 12.00 -23.31
N ILE A 191 0.34 11.92 -23.75
CA ILE A 191 -0.72 12.87 -23.36
C ILE A 191 -1.02 12.75 -21.87
N ILE A 192 -1.17 11.51 -21.35
CA ILE A 192 -1.43 11.28 -19.92
C ILE A 192 -0.24 11.76 -19.07
N SER A 193 1.00 11.53 -19.53
CA SER A 193 2.22 11.97 -18.86
C SER A 193 2.31 13.49 -18.72
N LEU A 194 1.67 14.26 -19.61
CA LEU A 194 1.54 15.72 -19.50
C LEU A 194 0.42 16.15 -18.53
N MET A 195 -0.66 15.36 -18.43
CA MET A 195 -1.76 15.61 -17.48
C MET A 195 -1.34 15.37 -16.02
N ILE A 196 -0.49 14.38 -15.74
CA ILE A 196 -0.01 14.06 -14.39
C ILE A 196 0.66 15.27 -13.69
N PRO A 197 1.67 15.97 -14.27
CA PRO A 197 2.30 17.10 -13.60
C PRO A 197 1.34 18.27 -13.38
N ILE A 198 0.41 18.54 -14.30
CA ILE A 198 -0.64 19.56 -14.12
C ILE A 198 -1.48 19.27 -12.88
N SER A 199 -1.86 18.01 -12.69
CA SER A 199 -2.64 17.57 -11.53
C SER A 199 -1.82 17.69 -10.24
N MET A 200 -0.53 17.35 -10.31
CA MET A 200 0.37 17.36 -9.17
C MET A 200 0.61 18.79 -8.67
N ILE A 201 0.80 19.75 -9.56
CA ILE A 201 0.92 21.18 -9.23
C ILE A 201 -0.36 21.67 -8.50
N THR A 202 -1.53 21.33 -9.04
CA THR A 202 -2.81 21.71 -8.44
C THR A 202 -2.95 21.15 -7.02
N ILE A 203 -2.62 19.87 -6.82
CA ILE A 203 -2.63 19.22 -5.52
C ILE A 203 -1.66 19.90 -4.54
N LEU A 204 -0.46 20.26 -4.99
CA LEU A 204 0.54 20.91 -4.13
C LEU A 204 0.07 22.29 -3.63
N ILE A 205 -0.56 23.08 -4.50
CA ILE A 205 -1.13 24.38 -4.13
C ILE A 205 -2.22 24.19 -3.07
N ILE A 206 -3.15 23.25 -3.30
CA ILE A 206 -4.24 22.94 -2.37
C ILE A 206 -3.67 22.43 -1.04
N GLN A 207 -2.72 21.49 -1.06
CA GLN A 207 -2.09 20.96 0.15
C GLN A 207 -1.44 22.05 0.98
N LYS A 208 -0.72 22.99 0.35
CA LYS A 208 -0.06 24.08 1.07
C LYS A 208 -1.07 24.92 1.86
N LYS A 209 -2.21 25.25 1.25
CA LYS A 209 -3.29 26.01 1.89
C LYS A 209 -4.06 25.21 2.93
N SER A 210 -4.35 23.93 2.66
CA SER A 210 -5.03 23.06 3.63
C SER A 210 -4.17 22.84 4.87
N ARG A 211 -2.86 22.59 4.73
CA ARG A 211 -1.96 22.35 5.86
C ARG A 211 -2.00 23.48 6.88
N THR A 212 -1.92 24.74 6.44
CA THR A 212 -1.95 25.90 7.35
C THR A 212 -3.28 26.00 8.08
N LEU A 213 -4.41 25.84 7.39
CA LEU A 213 -5.74 25.86 8.01
C LEU A 213 -5.94 24.70 9.01
N PHE A 214 -5.41 23.51 8.72
CA PHE A 214 -5.43 22.39 9.66
C PHE A 214 -4.66 22.72 10.93
N TYR A 215 -3.48 23.34 10.83
CA TYR A 215 -2.72 23.75 12.02
C TYR A 215 -3.51 24.72 12.90
N THR A 216 -4.11 25.76 12.32
CA THR A 216 -4.94 26.70 13.07
C THR A 216 -6.14 26.02 13.73
N ARG A 217 -6.78 25.06 13.06
CA ARG A 217 -7.87 24.27 13.63
C ARG A 217 -7.40 23.41 14.81
N PHE A 218 -6.28 22.72 14.68
CA PHE A 218 -5.71 21.89 15.76
C PHE A 218 -5.31 22.73 16.97
N GLU A 219 -4.78 23.94 16.75
CA GLU A 219 -4.44 24.86 17.84
C GLU A 219 -5.68 25.31 18.62
N LYS A 220 -6.74 25.72 17.91
CA LYS A 220 -8.01 26.09 18.54
C LYS A 220 -8.66 24.93 19.29
N THR A 221 -8.69 23.73 18.70
CA THR A 221 -9.17 22.53 19.42
C THR A 221 -8.34 22.26 20.68
N GLY A 222 -7.02 22.41 20.61
CA GLY A 222 -6.14 22.27 21.78
C GLY A 222 -6.41 23.31 22.87
N GLU A 223 -6.70 24.57 22.48
CA GLU A 223 -7.08 25.64 23.39
C GLU A 223 -8.38 25.31 24.13
N TYR A 224 -9.42 24.87 23.42
CA TYR A 224 -10.69 24.44 24.01
C TYR A 224 -10.53 23.23 24.93
N SER A 225 -9.78 22.20 24.51
CA SER A 225 -9.51 21.02 25.36
C SER A 225 -8.73 21.39 26.62
N GLY A 226 -7.75 22.28 26.51
CA GLY A 226 -6.99 22.78 27.66
C GLY A 226 -7.82 23.64 28.62
N PHE A 227 -8.80 24.38 28.10
CA PHE A 227 -9.76 25.12 28.93
C PHE A 227 -10.68 24.18 29.71
N LEU A 228 -11.25 23.16 29.05
CA LEU A 228 -12.10 22.16 29.72
C LEU A 228 -11.35 21.39 30.81
N GLN A 229 -10.08 21.03 30.57
CA GLN A 229 -9.21 20.37 31.56
C GLN A 229 -8.92 21.25 32.79
N LYS A 230 -9.07 22.58 32.68
CA LYS A 230 -8.89 23.50 33.83
C LYS A 230 -10.18 23.69 34.63
N ILE A 231 -11.34 23.45 34.02
CA ILE A 231 -12.65 23.59 34.67
C ILE A 231 -13.02 22.32 35.46
N TYR A 232 -12.62 21.15 34.96
CA TYR A 232 -12.73 19.87 35.66
C TYR A 232 -11.51 19.59 36.52
#